data_AF-K9S9N7-F1
#
_entry.id   AF-K9S9N7-F1
#
_cell.length_a   1.000
_cell.length_b   1.000
_cell.length_c   1.000
_cell.angle_alpha   90.00
_cell.angle_beta   90.00
_cell.angle_gamma   90.00
#
_symmetry.space_group_name_H-M   'P 1'
#
loop_
_entity.id
_entity.type
_entity.pdbx_description
1 polymer ?
#
loop_
_entity_poly.entity_id
_entity_poly.type
_entity_poly.pdbx_seq_one_letter_code
_entity_poly.pdbx_strand_id
1 'polypeptide(L)'
;MTDSPHPQELTIKAPPDYEMRLLRALSYFLGRKVEAQAVACLSMYLRQSEGRILSQVRYYAHRLQMHEYDLLDLITEDPAAVDRLLQATDKVHHPEDGPDIFEPTDSAQ
;
A
#
# COMPACT_ATOMS: atom_id res chain seq x y z
N MET A 1 -24.31 -13.03 -3.47
CA MET A 1 -24.27 -11.86 -2.57
C MET A 1 -22.83 -11.41 -2.59
N THR A 2 -22.51 -10.38 -3.36
CA THR A 2 -21.16 -9.82 -3.45
C THR A 2 -20.97 -8.92 -2.25
N ASP A 3 -20.27 -9.41 -1.22
CA ASP A 3 -19.72 -8.55 -0.18
C ASP A 3 -18.82 -7.54 -0.90
N SER A 4 -19.23 -6.27 -0.94
CA SER A 4 -18.34 -5.21 -1.41
C SER A 4 -17.13 -5.19 -0.48
N PRO A 5 -15.91 -4.97 -0.98
CA PRO A 5 -14.73 -4.91 -0.14
C PRO A 5 -14.96 -3.84 0.94
N HIS A 6 -15.15 -4.28 2.18
CA HIS A 6 -15.37 -3.38 3.28
C HIS A 6 -14.08 -2.62 3.53
N PRO A 7 -14.14 -1.29 3.76
CA PRO A 7 -12.96 -0.53 4.15
C PRO A 7 -12.27 -1.20 5.33
N GLN A 8 -11.05 -1.69 5.11
CA GLN A 8 -10.27 -2.29 6.17
C GLN A 8 -9.79 -1.17 7.10
N GLU A 9 -9.96 -1.35 8.42
CA GLU A 9 -9.38 -0.42 9.38
C GLU A 9 -7.85 -0.52 9.33
N LEU A 10 -7.22 0.59 8.94
CA LEU A 10 -5.77 0.70 8.88
C LEU A 10 -5.26 1.24 10.21
N THR A 11 -4.50 0.42 10.93
CA THR A 11 -3.68 0.89 12.06
C THR A 11 -2.30 1.26 11.53
N ILE A 12 -2.00 2.55 11.44
CA ILE A 12 -0.73 3.05 10.91
C ILE A 12 0.17 3.46 12.09
N LYS A 13 1.43 3.02 12.09
CA LYS A 13 2.44 3.52 13.04
C LYS A 13 2.62 5.02 12.84
N ALA A 14 3.01 5.72 13.91
CA ALA A 14 3.34 7.12 13.80
C ALA A 14 4.50 7.32 12.80
N PRO A 15 4.39 8.27 11.85
CA PRO A 15 5.50 8.72 11.02
C PRO A 15 6.70 9.18 11.86
N PRO A 16 7.91 9.22 11.29
CA PRO A 16 9.06 9.80 11.96
C PRO A 16 8.86 11.28 12.30
N ASP A 17 9.67 11.80 13.22
CA ASP A 17 9.48 13.10 13.85
C ASP A 17 9.36 14.27 12.86
N TYR A 18 10.15 14.25 11.79
CA TYR A 18 10.13 15.32 10.80
C TYR A 18 8.82 15.32 10.00
N GLU A 19 8.41 14.17 9.51
CA GLU A 19 7.14 13.96 8.79
C GLU A 19 5.95 14.31 9.67
N MET A 20 6.00 13.97 10.97
CA MET A 20 4.98 14.33 11.94
C MET A 20 4.88 15.86 12.12
N ARG A 21 6.01 16.58 12.14
CA ARG A 21 6.03 18.05 12.19
C ARG A 21 5.39 18.65 10.93
N LEU A 22 5.73 18.14 9.74
CA LEU A 22 5.14 18.59 8.49
C LEU A 22 3.63 18.33 8.43
N LEU A 23 3.21 17.13 8.83
CA LEU A 23 1.79 16.75 8.88
C LEU A 23 1.00 17.67 9.83
N ARG A 24 1.53 17.92 11.04
CA ARG A 24 0.90 18.83 12.01
C ARG A 24 0.83 20.26 11.50
N ALA A 25 1.88 20.77 10.87
CA ALA A 25 1.88 22.11 10.28
C ALA A 25 0.79 22.25 9.20
N LEU A 26 0.71 21.27 8.30
CA LEU A 26 -0.31 21.25 7.25
C LEU A 26 -1.73 21.12 7.80
N SER A 27 -1.93 20.23 8.79
CA SER A 27 -3.19 20.07 9.51
C SER A 27 -3.62 21.37 10.18
N TYR A 28 -2.70 22.09 10.82
CA TYR A 28 -2.95 23.40 11.44
C TYR A 28 -3.40 24.45 10.42
N PHE A 29 -2.65 24.65 9.34
CA PHE A 29 -2.99 25.66 8.33
C PHE A 29 -4.30 25.38 7.60
N LEU A 30 -4.71 24.12 7.50
CA LEU A 30 -5.97 23.72 6.86
C LEU A 30 -7.15 23.57 7.85
N GLY A 31 -6.92 23.75 9.16
CA GLY A 31 -7.96 23.60 10.18
C GLY A 31 -8.53 22.18 10.28
N ARG A 32 -7.73 21.14 10.01
CA ARG A 32 -8.17 19.74 9.99
C ARG A 32 -7.60 18.95 11.16
N LYS A 33 -8.30 17.89 11.58
CA LYS A 33 -7.72 16.87 12.48
C LYS A 33 -6.51 16.21 11.81
N VAL A 34 -5.47 15.90 12.60
CA VAL A 34 -4.21 15.33 12.11
C VAL A 34 -4.47 14.00 11.39
N GLU A 35 -5.33 13.15 11.95
CA GLU A 35 -5.68 11.84 11.39
C GLU A 35 -6.38 11.97 10.03
N ALA A 36 -7.34 12.90 9.93
CA ALA A 36 -8.04 13.17 8.66
C ALA A 36 -7.07 13.71 7.60
N GLN A 37 -6.12 14.55 7.99
CA GLN A 37 -5.10 15.05 7.08
C GLN A 37 -4.12 13.95 6.66
N ALA A 38 -3.76 13.03 7.55
CA ALA A 38 -2.91 11.88 7.23
C ALA A 38 -3.57 10.99 6.16
N VAL A 39 -4.86 10.67 6.32
CA VAL A 39 -5.64 9.91 5.34
C VAL A 39 -5.69 10.64 3.99
N ALA A 40 -5.87 11.97 4.01
CA ALA A 40 -5.88 12.78 2.80
C ALA A 40 -4.52 12.76 2.08
N CYS A 41 -3.41 12.89 2.82
CA CYS A 41 -2.06 12.80 2.28
C CYS A 41 -1.80 11.42 1.66
N LEU A 42 -2.16 10.33 2.35
CA LEU A 42 -2.00 8.97 1.83
C LEU A 42 -2.83 8.76 0.56
N SER A 43 -4.10 9.17 0.58
CA SER A 43 -5.00 9.08 -0.59
C SER A 43 -4.45 9.85 -1.79
N MET A 44 -3.90 11.04 -1.56
CA MET A 44 -3.29 11.86 -2.61
C MET A 44 -2.05 11.19 -3.20
N TYR A 45 -1.17 10.66 -2.33
CA TYR A 45 0.04 9.96 -2.77
C TYR A 45 -0.28 8.71 -3.60
N LEU A 46 -1.28 7.93 -3.19
CA LEU A 46 -1.73 6.75 -3.93
C LEU A 46 -2.22 7.12 -5.34
N ARG A 47 -3.03 8.18 -5.48
CA ARG A 47 -3.48 8.68 -6.79
C ARG A 47 -2.33 9.19 -7.65
N GLN A 48 -1.40 9.94 -7.07
CA GLN A 48 -0.21 10.41 -7.79
C GLN A 48 0.69 9.25 -8.26
N SER A 49 0.70 8.15 -7.51
CA SER A 49 1.48 6.94 -7.80
C SER A 49 0.73 5.91 -8.64
N GLU A 50 -0.52 6.17 -9.03
CA GLU A 50 -1.42 5.21 -9.69
C GLU A 50 -0.76 4.55 -10.90
N GLY A 51 -0.15 5.33 -11.79
CA GLY A 51 0.51 4.81 -12.98
C GLY A 51 1.62 3.80 -12.66
N ARG A 52 2.41 4.05 -11.62
CA ARG A 52 3.48 3.13 -11.16
C ARG A 52 2.87 1.85 -10.58
N ILE A 53 1.85 1.99 -9.73
CA ILE A 53 1.16 0.87 -9.08
C ILE A 53 0.50 -0.02 -10.14
N LEU A 54 -0.31 0.54 -11.03
CA LEU A 54 -0.99 -0.20 -12.09
C LEU A 54 -0.02 -0.81 -13.12
N SER A 55 1.17 -0.26 -13.30
CA SER A 55 2.17 -0.90 -14.17
C SER A 55 2.65 -2.24 -13.59
N GLN A 56 2.84 -2.31 -12.27
CA GLN A 56 3.18 -3.57 -11.59
C GLN A 56 2.01 -4.55 -11.63
N VAL A 57 0.79 -4.09 -11.34
CA VAL A 57 -0.42 -4.93 -11.42
C VAL A 57 -0.58 -5.50 -12.83
N ARG A 58 -0.44 -4.68 -13.89
CA ARG A 58 -0.50 -5.14 -15.29
C ARG A 58 0.53 -6.20 -15.62
N TYR A 59 1.76 -6.05 -15.14
CA TYR A 59 2.81 -7.05 -15.36
C TYR A 59 2.40 -8.43 -14.82
N TYR A 60 1.93 -8.49 -13.57
CA TYR A 60 1.51 -9.75 -12.96
C TYR A 60 0.20 -10.28 -13.54
N ALA A 61 -0.75 -9.40 -13.84
CA ALA A 61 -2.00 -9.77 -14.48
C ALA A 61 -1.75 -10.46 -15.83
N HIS A 62 -0.82 -9.93 -16.63
CA HIS A 62 -0.39 -10.56 -17.87
C HIS A 62 0.20 -11.97 -17.66
N ARG A 63 1.03 -12.18 -16.62
CA ARG A 63 1.58 -13.51 -16.30
C ARG A 63 0.50 -14.51 -15.87
N LEU A 64 -0.54 -14.02 -15.21
CA LEU A 64 -1.69 -14.80 -14.78
C LEU A 64 -2.79 -14.91 -15.86
N GLN A 65 -2.56 -14.33 -17.05
CA GLN A 65 -3.54 -14.28 -18.15
C GLN A 65 -4.89 -13.68 -17.71
N MET A 66 -4.86 -12.65 -16.88
CA MET A 66 -6.04 -11.95 -16.37
C MET A 66 -5.96 -10.44 -16.63
N HIS A 67 -7.09 -9.74 -16.55
CA HIS A 67 -7.13 -8.29 -16.66
C HIS A 67 -6.62 -7.64 -15.36
N GLU A 68 -5.99 -6.47 -15.47
CA GLU A 68 -5.34 -5.83 -14.31
C GLU A 68 -6.32 -5.42 -13.20
N TYR A 69 -7.55 -5.04 -13.56
CA TYR A 69 -8.57 -4.69 -12.57
C TYR A 69 -9.13 -5.93 -11.88
N ASP A 70 -9.23 -7.07 -12.57
CA ASP A 70 -9.63 -8.34 -11.96
C ASP A 70 -8.58 -8.78 -10.93
N LEU A 71 -7.29 -8.59 -11.24
CA LEU A 71 -6.22 -8.85 -10.28
C LEU A 71 -6.27 -7.87 -9.10
N LEU A 72 -6.57 -6.60 -9.33
CA LEU A 72 -6.69 -5.59 -8.28
C LEU A 72 -7.85 -5.88 -7.32
N ASP A 73 -8.99 -6.30 -7.85
CA ASP A 73 -10.15 -6.76 -7.07
C ASP A 73 -9.78 -8.02 -6.29
N LEU A 74 -9.13 -9.01 -6.92
CA LEU A 74 -8.70 -10.24 -6.26
C LEU A 74 -7.68 -10.00 -5.13
N ILE A 75 -6.74 -9.05 -5.30
CA ILE A 75 -5.81 -8.63 -4.23
C ILE A 75 -6.58 -8.07 -3.03
N THR A 76 -7.69 -7.38 -3.28
CA THR A 76 -8.50 -6.76 -2.23
C THR A 76 -9.39 -7.79 -1.53
N GLU A 77 -9.91 -8.77 -2.26
CA GLU A 77 -10.87 -9.76 -1.76
C GLU A 77 -10.21 -11.00 -1.15
N ASP A 78 -9.18 -11.57 -1.80
CA ASP A 78 -8.45 -12.75 -1.34
C ASP A 78 -6.95 -12.67 -1.71
N PRO A 79 -6.15 -11.90 -0.93
CA PRO A 79 -4.70 -11.83 -1.14
C PRO A 79 -4.01 -13.21 -1.12
N ALA A 80 -4.54 -14.17 -0.35
CA ALA A 80 -3.97 -15.51 -0.26
C ALA A 80 -4.20 -16.32 -1.55
N ALA A 81 -5.29 -16.10 -2.28
CA ALA A 81 -5.46 -16.64 -3.63
C ALA A 81 -4.43 -16.08 -4.60
N VAL A 82 -4.17 -14.78 -4.54
CA VAL A 82 -3.12 -14.15 -5.36
C VAL A 82 -1.76 -14.76 -5.06
N ASP A 83 -1.43 -14.99 -3.79
CA ASP A 83 -0.19 -15.66 -3.41
C ASP A 83 -0.05 -17.06 -4.01
N ARG A 84 -1.12 -17.87 -4.00
CA ARG A 84 -1.13 -19.20 -4.62
C ARG A 84 -0.95 -19.14 -6.14
N LEU A 85 -1.62 -18.19 -6.79
CA LEU A 85 -1.48 -17.96 -8.23
C LEU A 85 -0.06 -17.51 -8.59
N LEU A 86 0.50 -16.61 -7.80
CA LEU A 86 1.84 -16.08 -8.01
C LEU A 86 2.94 -17.05 -7.60
N GLN A 87 2.72 -18.01 -6.69
CA GLN A 87 3.70 -19.08 -6.41
C GLN A 87 4.00 -19.95 -7.64
N ALA A 88 3.04 -20.04 -8.58
CA ALA A 88 3.26 -20.69 -9.88
C ALA A 88 4.04 -19.80 -10.87
N THR A 89 4.42 -18.59 -10.46
CA THR A 89 5.19 -17.61 -11.23
C THR A 89 6.45 -17.19 -10.45
N ASP A 90 7.55 -16.85 -11.11
CA ASP A 90 8.72 -16.32 -10.39
C ASP A 90 8.35 -14.97 -9.71
N LYS A 91 8.28 -14.91 -8.38
CA LYS A 91 8.05 -13.66 -7.63
C LYS A 91 9.25 -12.70 -7.79
N VAL A 92 9.01 -11.38 -7.74
CA VAL A 92 10.08 -10.35 -7.83
C VAL A 92 10.61 -9.92 -6.45
N HIS A 93 9.85 -10.15 -5.38
CA HIS A 93 10.34 -9.91 -4.02
C HIS A 93 10.57 -11.23 -3.29
N HIS A 94 11.84 -11.52 -3.07
CA HIS A 94 12.27 -12.61 -2.22
C HIS A 94 12.47 -12.09 -0.79
N PRO A 95 12.16 -12.87 0.25
CA PRO A 95 12.47 -12.51 1.64
C PRO A 95 13.98 -12.27 1.90
N GLU A 96 14.81 -12.60 0.91
CA GLU A 96 16.27 -12.43 0.87
C GLU A 96 16.70 -11.11 0.20
N ASP A 97 15.77 -10.28 -0.30
CA ASP A 97 16.02 -8.91 -0.79
C ASP A 97 16.33 -7.90 0.35
N GLY A 98 16.30 -8.36 1.61
CA GLY A 98 16.60 -7.57 2.79
C GLY A 98 15.36 -6.92 3.43
N PRO A 99 15.49 -6.40 4.67
CA PRO A 99 14.40 -5.74 5.36
C PRO A 99 13.96 -4.47 4.61
N ASP A 100 12.65 -4.18 4.66
CA ASP A 100 12.10 -2.94 4.11
C ASP A 100 12.83 -1.74 4.74
N ILE A 101 13.18 -0.73 3.93
CA ILE A 101 13.86 0.48 4.42
C ILE A 101 13.05 1.24 5.49
N PHE A 102 11.75 0.95 5.60
CA PHE A 102 10.87 1.50 6.62
C PHE A 102 10.62 0.56 7.80
N GLU A 103 11.16 -0.66 7.78
CA GLU A 103 11.21 -1.48 8.99
C GLU A 103 12.17 -0.84 9.99
N PRO A 104 11.78 -0.77 11.28
CA PRO A 104 12.68 -0.29 12.30
C PRO A 104 13.88 -1.22 12.33
N THR A 105 15.03 -0.70 11.87
CA THR A 105 16.31 -1.36 12.07
C THR A 105 16.57 -1.29 13.57
N ASP A 106 16.49 -2.43 14.26
CA ASP A 106 17.00 -2.56 15.63
C ASP A 106 18.51 -2.37 15.58
N SER A 107 18.95 -1.12 15.49
CA SER A 107 20.34 -0.74 15.60
C SER A 107 20.47 0.76 15.85
N ALA A 108 20.46 1.12 17.13
CA ALA A 108 21.51 1.94 17.72
C ALA A 108 21.53 1.73 19.25
N GLN A 109 22.53 0.95 19.68
CA GLN A 109 23.21 1.16 20.96
C GLN A 109 23.95 2.50 20.93
#